data_AF-A0A150LGN4-F1
#
_entry.id   AF-A0A150LGN4-F1
#
_cell.length_a   1.000
_cell.length_b   1.000
_cell.length_c   1.000
_cell.angle_alpha   90.00
_cell.angle_beta   90.00
_cell.angle_gamma   90.00
#
_symmetry.space_group_name_H-M   'P 1'
#
loop_
_entity.id
_entity.type
_entity.pdbx_description
1 polymer ?
#
loop_
_entity_poly.entity_id
_entity_poly.type
_entity_poly.pdbx_seq_one_letter_code
_entity_poly.pdbx_strand_id
1 'polypeptide(L)'
;MAKKKKYTLDEVNALRVAYGNPLQKRELVSSLLMPFFIVAIFTFALFYYWWLSLTAGVVAMIYAYKIMLPQNTKRTYEVNAFRERNNFVNNITQMLTNQDRTVLDALKTVSKRANGEFKEDLLELQASLIDANPKEQQDAFQVLSDKYKDDVIFDLFVEQLATASIEGRFSMESLKDIKTYHNKVKKKQDDFMARKQKEAYNFKFILTIGLVLILAITFSFGWDQFLSVYARNPIGWITSSIYLLIISGYFLAFRNKLVDDNIMEVKV
;
A
#
# COMPACT_ATOMS: atom_id res chain seq x y z
N MET A 1 -3.95 17.67 11.59
CA MET A 1 -2.66 16.94 11.62
C MET A 1 -2.81 15.63 12.36
N ALA A 2 -3.12 14.52 11.68
CA ALA A 2 -3.09 13.21 12.33
C ALA A 2 -1.63 12.85 12.66
N LYS A 3 -1.32 12.65 13.95
CA LYS A 3 -0.02 12.11 14.39
C LYS A 3 0.21 10.81 13.63
N LYS A 4 1.28 10.73 12.82
CA LYS A 4 1.73 9.48 12.19
C LYS A 4 2.06 8.46 13.29
N LYS A 5 1.07 7.66 13.70
CA LYS A 5 1.23 6.59 14.68
C LYS A 5 2.29 5.64 14.12
N LYS A 6 3.38 5.44 14.87
CA LYS A 6 4.37 4.39 14.56
C LYS A 6 3.72 3.07 14.95
N TYR A 7 3.32 2.30 13.95
CA TYR A 7 2.67 1.01 14.18
C TYR A 7 3.69 -0.03 14.65
N THR A 8 3.29 -0.86 15.61
CA THR A 8 4.13 -1.96 16.13
C THR A 8 4.10 -3.14 15.16
N LEU A 9 5.08 -4.03 15.28
CA LEU A 9 5.22 -5.20 14.40
C LEU A 9 3.98 -6.13 14.47
N ASP A 10 3.29 -6.14 15.60
CA ASP A 10 2.10 -6.95 15.83
C ASP A 10 0.87 -6.40 15.09
N GLU A 11 0.70 -5.07 15.07
CA GLU A 11 -0.34 -4.40 14.25
C GLU A 11 -0.11 -4.70 12.76
N VAL A 12 1.15 -4.74 12.31
CA VAL A 12 1.53 -5.07 10.92
C VAL A 12 1.23 -6.53 10.59
N ASN A 13 1.42 -7.44 11.56
CA ASN A 13 1.08 -8.85 11.39
C ASN A 13 -0.43 -9.06 11.33
N ALA A 14 -1.19 -8.38 12.20
CA ALA A 14 -2.65 -8.39 12.19
C ALA A 14 -3.22 -7.90 10.86
N LEU A 15 -2.74 -6.77 10.33
CA LEU A 15 -3.15 -6.23 9.03
C LEU A 15 -2.85 -7.18 7.85
N ARG A 16 -1.82 -8.03 7.96
CA ARG A 16 -1.49 -9.03 6.92
C ARG A 16 -2.40 -10.25 6.98
N VAL A 17 -2.69 -10.71 8.19
CA VAL A 17 -3.63 -11.82 8.42
C VAL A 17 -5.02 -11.42 7.91
N ALA A 18 -5.43 -10.17 8.16
CA ALA A 18 -6.72 -9.62 7.78
C ALA A 18 -7.05 -9.78 6.28
N TYR A 19 -6.10 -9.77 5.35
CA TYR A 19 -6.40 -9.94 3.90
C TYR A 19 -5.72 -11.16 3.26
N GLY A 20 -5.37 -12.17 4.05
CA GLY A 20 -5.02 -13.50 3.54
C GLY A 20 -3.75 -13.56 2.67
N ASN A 21 -2.88 -12.55 2.73
CA ASN A 21 -1.54 -12.58 2.14
C ASN A 21 -0.49 -12.75 3.25
N PRO A 22 -0.40 -13.93 3.90
CA PRO A 22 0.73 -14.22 4.78
C PRO A 22 1.99 -14.14 3.92
N LEU A 23 3.03 -13.48 4.44
CA LEU A 23 4.29 -13.32 3.73
C LEU A 23 4.76 -14.66 3.18
N GLN A 24 4.78 -14.79 1.85
CA GLN A 24 5.65 -15.79 1.27
C GLN A 24 7.04 -15.45 1.79
N LYS A 25 7.70 -16.39 2.48
CA LYS A 25 9.05 -16.19 3.05
C LYS A 25 9.98 -15.53 2.03
N ARG A 26 9.80 -15.85 0.75
CA ARG A 26 10.46 -15.25 -0.40
C ARG A 26 10.27 -13.73 -0.53
N GLU A 27 9.06 -13.20 -0.36
CA GLU A 27 8.78 -11.76 -0.47
C GLU A 27 9.33 -10.98 0.72
N LEU A 28 9.25 -11.54 1.93
CA LEU A 28 9.89 -10.96 3.11
C LEU A 28 11.40 -10.89 2.94
N VAL A 29 12.00 -12.02 2.56
CA VAL A 29 13.44 -12.13 2.31
C VAL A 29 13.85 -11.17 1.20
N SER A 30 13.11 -11.11 0.09
CA SER A 30 13.39 -10.17 -1.00
C SER A 30 13.28 -8.70 -0.58
N SER A 31 12.28 -8.36 0.24
CA SER A 31 12.05 -6.99 0.73
C SER A 31 13.13 -6.50 1.69
N LEU A 32 13.85 -7.41 2.34
CA LEU A 32 14.97 -7.10 3.25
C LEU A 32 16.33 -7.21 2.56
N LEU A 33 16.52 -8.21 1.70
CA LEU A 33 17.78 -8.44 0.99
C LEU A 33 18.00 -7.43 -0.14
N MET A 34 16.96 -6.99 -0.85
CA MET A 34 17.15 -6.04 -1.95
C MET A 34 17.74 -4.70 -1.46
N PRO A 35 17.24 -4.06 -0.39
CA PRO A 35 17.89 -2.87 0.19
C PRO A 35 19.32 -3.14 0.67
N PHE A 36 19.58 -4.31 1.26
CA PHE A 36 20.93 -4.72 1.67
C PHE A 36 21.88 -4.73 0.48
N PHE A 37 21.55 -5.45 -0.59
CA PHE A 37 22.43 -5.59 -1.75
C PHE A 37 22.64 -4.26 -2.47
N ILE A 38 21.60 -3.45 -2.64
CA ILE A 38 21.73 -2.14 -3.30
C ILE A 38 22.75 -1.27 -2.54
N VAL A 39 22.58 -1.13 -1.22
CA VAL A 39 23.48 -0.28 -0.43
C VAL A 39 24.88 -0.89 -0.35
N ALA A 40 24.99 -2.20 -0.10
CA ALA A 40 26.27 -2.89 -0.03
C ALA A 40 27.06 -2.77 -1.34
N ILE A 41 26.42 -2.98 -2.49
CA ILE A 41 27.07 -2.89 -3.81
C ILE A 41 27.56 -1.46 -4.07
N PHE A 42 26.72 -0.45 -3.80
CA PHE A 42 27.11 0.95 -3.98
C PHE A 42 28.27 1.36 -3.08
N THR A 43 28.19 1.00 -1.80
CA THR A 43 29.26 1.28 -0.83
C THR A 43 30.55 0.54 -1.20
N PHE A 44 30.46 -0.69 -1.70
CA PHE A 44 31.63 -1.43 -2.16
C PHE A 44 32.26 -0.81 -3.41
N ALA A 45 31.45 -0.47 -4.41
CA ALA A 45 31.93 0.09 -5.68
C ALA A 45 32.65 1.44 -5.51
N LEU A 46 32.29 2.21 -4.48
CA LEU A 46 32.89 3.51 -4.19
C LEU A 46 34.18 3.41 -3.36
N PHE A 47 34.18 2.58 -2.31
CA PHE A 47 35.26 2.55 -1.31
C PHE A 47 36.18 1.33 -1.41
N TYR A 48 35.74 0.26 -2.07
CA TYR A 48 36.45 -1.04 -2.15
C TYR A 48 36.82 -1.67 -0.79
N TYR A 49 36.16 -1.25 0.29
CA TYR A 49 36.25 -1.87 1.62
C TYR A 49 35.06 -2.79 1.85
N TRP A 50 35.31 -4.10 1.85
CA TRP A 50 34.27 -5.12 2.03
C TRP A 50 33.54 -4.98 3.38
N TRP A 51 34.26 -4.65 4.45
CA TRP A 51 33.69 -4.50 5.79
C TRP A 51 32.74 -3.29 5.87
N LEU A 52 33.08 -2.18 5.18
CA LEU A 52 32.25 -0.97 5.10
C LEU A 52 30.96 -1.24 4.31
N SER A 53 31.08 -1.97 3.20
CA SER A 53 29.93 -2.41 2.40
C SER A 53 28.97 -3.27 3.22
N LEU A 54 29.50 -4.22 3.99
CA LEU A 54 28.70 -5.11 4.82
C LEU A 54 27.97 -4.35 5.94
N THR A 55 28.66 -3.44 6.64
CA THR A 55 28.03 -2.64 7.71
C THR A 55 26.93 -1.73 7.16
N ALA A 56 27.17 -1.04 6.04
CA ALA A 56 26.17 -0.21 5.39
C ALA A 56 24.96 -1.02 4.91
N GLY A 57 25.19 -2.20 4.34
CA GLY A 57 24.13 -3.14 3.96
C GLY A 57 23.27 -3.56 5.15
N VAL A 58 23.89 -3.92 6.28
CA VAL A 58 23.16 -4.30 7.51
C VAL A 58 22.31 -3.14 8.03
N VAL A 59 22.84 -1.91 8.03
CA VAL A 59 22.06 -0.71 8.41
C VAL A 59 20.85 -0.53 7.50
N ALA A 60 21.01 -0.71 6.18
CA ALA A 60 19.91 -0.63 5.22
C ALA A 60 18.85 -1.72 5.45
N MET A 61 19.29 -2.94 5.80
CA MET A 61 18.39 -4.04 6.15
C MET A 61 17.57 -3.74 7.41
N ILE A 62 18.20 -3.20 8.46
CA ILE A 62 17.52 -2.81 9.70
C ILE A 62 16.48 -1.71 9.41
N TYR A 63 16.84 -0.74 8.58
CA TYR A 63 15.93 0.32 8.14
C TYR A 63 14.74 -0.23 7.35
N ALA A 64 15.00 -1.18 6.43
CA ALA A 64 13.96 -1.85 5.67
C ALA A 64 12.99 -2.61 6.59
N TYR A 65 13.51 -3.34 7.57
CA TYR A 65 12.71 -4.08 8.54
C TYR A 65 11.86 -3.16 9.43
N LYS A 66 12.49 -2.16 10.07
CA LYS A 66 11.80 -1.31 11.06
C LYS A 66 10.86 -0.27 10.44
N ILE A 67 11.10 0.14 9.20
CA ILE A 67 10.37 1.26 8.60
C ILE A 67 9.72 0.88 7.27
N MET A 68 10.40 0.22 6.32
CA MET A 68 9.82 -0.12 4.99
C MET A 68 8.73 -1.14 5.08
N LEU A 69 8.99 -2.24 5.77
CA LEU A 69 8.06 -3.33 5.92
C LEU A 69 6.70 -2.89 6.53
N PRO A 70 6.63 -2.18 7.67
CA PRO A 70 5.35 -1.77 8.24
C PRO A 70 4.56 -0.83 7.31
N GLN A 71 5.24 0.13 6.69
CA GLN A 71 4.57 1.10 5.81
C GLN A 71 4.02 0.46 4.54
N ASN A 72 4.80 -0.40 3.88
CA ASN A 72 4.35 -1.10 2.67
C ASN A 72 3.17 -2.01 3.00
N THR A 73 3.20 -2.67 4.16
CA THR A 73 2.11 -3.54 4.61
C THR A 73 0.82 -2.79 4.80
N LYS A 74 0.87 -1.68 5.54
CA LYS A 74 -0.30 -0.83 5.79
C LYS A 74 -0.91 -0.35 4.47
N ARG A 75 -0.05 0.12 3.55
CA ARG A 75 -0.51 0.56 2.22
C ARG A 75 -1.18 -0.57 1.44
N THR A 76 -0.59 -1.76 1.41
CA THR A 76 -1.19 -2.92 0.73
C THR A 76 -2.53 -3.29 1.36
N TYR A 77 -2.64 -3.25 2.69
CA TYR A 77 -3.89 -3.43 3.41
C TYR A 77 -4.94 -2.41 2.98
N GLU A 78 -4.63 -1.10 3.01
CA GLU A 78 -5.56 -0.03 2.66
C GLU A 78 -6.06 -0.14 1.21
N VAL A 79 -5.15 -0.46 0.28
CA VAL A 79 -5.50 -0.67 -1.13
C VAL A 79 -6.40 -1.89 -1.31
N ASN A 80 -6.12 -2.99 -0.63
CA ASN A 80 -6.94 -4.20 -0.70
C ASN A 80 -8.30 -3.99 -0.07
N ALA A 81 -8.36 -3.33 1.09
CA ALA A 81 -9.61 -3.01 1.77
C ALA A 81 -10.52 -2.13 0.91
N PHE A 82 -9.97 -1.06 0.34
CA PHE A 82 -10.71 -0.20 -0.58
C PHE A 82 -11.16 -0.95 -1.85
N ARG A 83 -10.32 -1.84 -2.39
CA ARG A 83 -10.68 -2.68 -3.54
C ARG A 83 -11.84 -3.61 -3.22
N GLU A 84 -11.85 -4.26 -2.06
CA GLU A 84 -12.95 -5.15 -1.66
C GLU A 84 -14.26 -4.37 -1.45
N ARG A 85 -14.21 -3.18 -0.83
CA ARG A 85 -15.37 -2.27 -0.76
C ARG A 85 -15.89 -1.88 -2.14
N ASN A 86 -15.01 -1.49 -3.06
CA ASN A 86 -15.40 -1.18 -4.43
C ASN A 86 -16.03 -2.39 -5.14
N ASN A 87 -15.46 -3.59 -4.97
CA ASN A 87 -16.00 -4.82 -5.53
C ASN A 87 -17.40 -5.10 -4.99
N PHE A 88 -17.62 -4.90 -3.69
CA PHE A 88 -18.94 -5.03 -3.07
C PHE A 88 -19.96 -4.04 -3.63
N VAL A 89 -19.61 -2.75 -3.69
CA VAL A 89 -20.49 -1.73 -4.29
C VAL A 89 -20.93 -2.15 -5.69
N ASN A 90 -19.97 -2.56 -6.53
CA ASN A 90 -20.27 -3.01 -7.88
C ASN A 90 -21.16 -4.26 -7.94
N ASN A 91 -20.83 -5.27 -7.13
CA ASN A 91 -21.52 -6.55 -7.13
C ASN A 91 -22.94 -6.44 -6.57
N ILE A 92 -23.12 -5.73 -5.46
CA ILE A 92 -24.45 -5.52 -4.86
C ILE A 92 -25.35 -4.75 -5.82
N THR A 93 -24.89 -3.62 -6.38
CA THR A 93 -25.68 -2.87 -7.36
C THR A 93 -26.09 -3.73 -8.55
N GLN A 94 -25.18 -4.59 -9.06
CA GLN A 94 -25.49 -5.50 -10.15
C GLN A 94 -26.55 -6.53 -9.76
N MET A 95 -26.45 -7.10 -8.56
CA MET A 95 -27.41 -8.09 -8.09
C MET A 95 -28.79 -7.50 -7.87
N LEU A 96 -28.85 -6.31 -7.26
CA LEU A 96 -30.09 -5.60 -6.99
C LEU A 96 -30.76 -5.08 -8.27
N THR A 97 -30.03 -5.01 -9.39
CA THR A 97 -30.65 -4.70 -10.70
C THR A 97 -31.75 -5.72 -11.05
N ASN A 98 -31.68 -6.94 -10.54
CA ASN A 98 -32.80 -7.86 -10.56
C ASN A 98 -33.80 -7.51 -9.44
N GLN A 99 -35.00 -7.07 -9.82
CA GLN A 99 -36.06 -6.66 -8.89
C GLN A 99 -36.56 -7.81 -7.99
N ASP A 100 -36.35 -9.07 -8.39
CA ASP A 100 -36.77 -10.23 -7.61
C ASP A 100 -35.80 -10.58 -6.46
N ARG A 101 -34.65 -9.89 -6.36
CA ARG A 101 -33.65 -10.16 -5.32
C ARG A 101 -33.77 -9.19 -4.16
N THR A 102 -33.79 -9.73 -2.95
CA THR A 102 -33.70 -8.95 -1.72
C THR A 102 -32.27 -8.50 -1.45
N VAL A 103 -32.11 -7.48 -0.59
CA VAL A 103 -30.79 -7.03 -0.09
C VAL A 103 -30.06 -8.18 0.62
N LEU A 104 -30.76 -8.97 1.42
CA LEU A 104 -30.18 -10.11 2.14
C LEU A 104 -29.67 -11.20 1.17
N ASP A 105 -30.39 -11.50 0.10
CA ASP A 105 -29.96 -12.47 -0.93
C ASP A 105 -28.74 -11.99 -1.71
N ALA A 106 -28.71 -10.69 -2.03
CA ALA A 106 -27.56 -10.05 -2.65
C ALA A 106 -26.34 -10.11 -1.71
N LEU A 107 -26.52 -9.73 -0.45
CA LEU A 107 -25.47 -9.75 0.57
C LEU A 107 -24.88 -11.16 0.75
N LYS A 108 -25.71 -12.19 0.86
CA LYS A 108 -25.28 -13.60 0.97
C LYS A 108 -24.43 -14.08 -0.21
N THR A 109 -24.67 -13.53 -1.40
CA THR A 109 -23.91 -13.90 -2.60
C THR A 109 -22.60 -13.12 -2.68
N VAL A 110 -22.62 -11.82 -2.35
CA VAL A 110 -21.43 -10.97 -2.41
C VAL A 110 -20.47 -11.27 -1.27
N SER A 111 -20.96 -11.58 -0.06
CA SER A 111 -20.14 -11.99 1.09
C SER A 111 -19.30 -13.23 0.78
N LYS A 112 -19.85 -14.21 0.04
CA LYS A 112 -19.09 -15.39 -0.41
C LYS A 112 -17.91 -15.06 -1.34
N ARG A 113 -17.99 -13.96 -2.08
CA ARG A 113 -16.98 -13.52 -3.05
C ARG A 113 -15.97 -12.53 -2.47
N ALA A 114 -16.32 -11.89 -1.35
CA ALA A 114 -15.43 -10.99 -0.63
C ALA A 114 -14.27 -11.75 0.02
N ASN A 115 -13.18 -11.04 0.28
CA ASN A 115 -11.99 -11.58 0.93
C ASN A 115 -11.57 -10.76 2.16
N GLY A 116 -10.86 -11.42 3.06
CA GLY A 116 -10.25 -10.80 4.23
C GLY A 116 -11.25 -10.27 5.28
N GLU A 117 -10.83 -9.28 6.05
CA GLU A 117 -11.59 -8.65 7.14
C GLU A 117 -12.96 -8.16 6.65
N PHE A 118 -13.00 -7.55 5.47
CA PHE A 118 -14.26 -7.10 4.89
C PHE A 118 -15.25 -8.26 4.64
N LYS A 119 -14.78 -9.47 4.33
CA LYS A 119 -15.66 -10.64 4.26
C LYS A 119 -16.28 -10.96 5.62
N GLU A 120 -15.48 -10.94 6.67
CA GLU A 120 -15.92 -11.22 8.04
C GLU A 120 -16.98 -10.21 8.47
N ASP A 121 -16.75 -8.92 8.19
CA ASP A 121 -17.73 -7.86 8.44
C ASP A 121 -19.04 -8.07 7.69
N LEU A 122 -18.98 -8.51 6.42
CA LEU A 122 -20.18 -8.81 5.64
C LEU A 122 -20.92 -10.03 6.17
N LEU A 123 -20.21 -11.03 6.71
CA LEU A 123 -20.82 -12.20 7.33
C LEU A 123 -21.49 -11.85 8.66
N GLU A 124 -20.87 -10.98 9.45
CA GLU A 124 -21.46 -10.44 10.68
C GLU A 124 -22.70 -9.60 10.38
N LEU A 125 -22.62 -8.68 9.42
CA LEU A 125 -23.80 -7.95 8.93
C LEU A 125 -24.90 -8.90 8.48
N GLN A 126 -24.55 -9.92 7.68
CA GLN A 126 -25.55 -10.90 7.21
C GLN A 126 -26.21 -11.64 8.37
N ALA A 127 -25.45 -12.07 9.37
CA ALA A 127 -25.98 -12.75 10.54
C ALA A 127 -26.92 -11.84 11.35
N SER A 128 -26.53 -10.58 11.53
CA SER A 128 -27.31 -9.56 12.25
C SER A 128 -28.59 -9.14 11.53
N LEU A 129 -28.74 -9.45 10.24
CA LEU A 129 -29.96 -9.17 9.47
C LEU A 129 -30.97 -10.33 9.45
N ILE A 130 -30.58 -11.54 9.90
CA ILE A 130 -31.50 -12.69 9.95
C ILE A 130 -32.50 -12.46 11.07
N ASP A 131 -33.80 -12.49 10.74
CA ASP A 131 -34.93 -12.29 11.65
C ASP A 131 -34.93 -10.93 12.39
N ALA A 132 -34.11 -9.98 11.94
CA ALA A 132 -33.95 -8.67 12.54
C ALA A 132 -35.14 -7.74 12.24
N ASN A 133 -35.60 -7.04 13.28
CA ASN A 133 -36.58 -5.97 13.13
C ASN A 133 -35.97 -4.71 12.48
N PRO A 134 -36.78 -3.75 11.98
CA PRO A 134 -36.26 -2.56 11.29
C PRO A 134 -35.18 -1.77 12.05
N LYS A 135 -35.29 -1.70 13.38
CA LYS A 135 -34.31 -1.00 14.21
C LYS A 135 -33.00 -1.77 14.31
N GLU A 136 -33.08 -3.09 14.51
CA GLU A 136 -31.92 -3.98 14.52
C GLU A 136 -31.20 -3.98 13.16
N GLN A 137 -31.94 -3.91 12.05
CA GLN A 137 -31.36 -3.77 10.73
C GLN A 137 -30.59 -2.45 10.59
N GLN A 138 -31.19 -1.34 11.02
CA GLN A 138 -30.53 -0.02 10.99
C GLN A 138 -29.24 -0.04 11.81
N ASP A 139 -29.29 -0.57 13.03
CA ASP A 139 -28.14 -0.67 13.93
C ASP A 139 -27.03 -1.53 13.31
N ALA A 140 -27.38 -2.65 12.67
CA ALA A 140 -26.41 -3.53 12.00
C ALA A 140 -25.70 -2.84 10.83
N PHE A 141 -26.42 -2.10 9.99
CA PHE A 141 -25.80 -1.31 8.92
C PHE A 141 -24.97 -0.14 9.47
N GLN A 142 -25.39 0.48 10.57
CA GLN A 142 -24.63 1.55 11.23
C GLN A 142 -23.26 1.05 11.71
N VAL A 143 -23.18 -0.15 12.27
CA VAL A 143 -21.89 -0.76 12.67
C VAL A 143 -20.92 -0.86 11.49
N LEU A 144 -21.41 -1.27 10.32
CA LEU A 144 -20.58 -1.35 9.11
C LEU A 144 -20.19 0.04 8.60
N SER A 145 -21.13 0.98 8.58
CA SER A 145 -20.93 2.38 8.19
C SER A 145 -19.86 3.05 9.07
N ASP A 146 -19.99 2.96 10.39
CA ASP A 146 -19.06 3.56 11.36
C ASP A 146 -17.63 3.03 11.20
N LYS A 147 -17.48 1.74 10.91
CA LYS A 147 -16.18 1.10 10.67
C LYS A 147 -15.48 1.65 9.42
N TYR A 148 -16.25 2.01 8.38
CA TYR A 148 -15.75 2.44 7.08
C TYR A 148 -16.02 3.91 6.74
N LYS A 149 -16.38 4.73 7.72
CA LYS A 149 -16.77 6.16 7.58
C LYS A 149 -15.77 7.05 6.84
N ASP A 150 -14.48 6.70 6.86
CA ASP A 150 -13.44 7.45 6.15
C ASP A 150 -13.62 7.36 4.61
N ASP A 151 -14.36 6.36 4.15
CA ASP A 151 -14.77 6.16 2.76
C ASP A 151 -16.20 6.69 2.55
N VAL A 152 -16.34 8.01 2.50
CA VAL A 152 -17.65 8.71 2.47
C VAL A 152 -18.60 8.21 1.38
N ILE A 153 -18.08 7.78 0.21
CA ILE A 153 -18.93 7.26 -0.87
C ILE A 153 -19.44 5.86 -0.54
N PHE A 154 -18.59 5.03 0.08
CA PHE A 154 -19.00 3.72 0.57
C PHE A 154 -20.00 3.85 1.72
N ASP A 155 -19.77 4.78 2.64
CA ASP A 155 -20.68 5.08 3.75
C ASP A 155 -22.09 5.42 3.26
N LEU A 156 -22.19 6.39 2.33
CA LEU A 156 -23.44 6.73 1.66
C LEU A 156 -24.08 5.51 0.95
N PHE A 157 -23.26 4.63 0.36
CA PHE A 157 -23.77 3.40 -0.25
C PHE A 157 -24.40 2.46 0.77
N VAL A 158 -23.76 2.29 1.94
CA VAL A 158 -24.26 1.46 3.04
C VAL A 158 -25.57 2.02 3.59
N GLU A 159 -25.68 3.35 3.76
CA GLU A 159 -26.93 3.99 4.17
C GLU A 159 -28.08 3.70 3.19
N GLN A 160 -27.83 3.82 1.88
CA GLN A 160 -28.85 3.50 0.88
C GLN A 160 -29.24 2.02 0.88
N LEU A 161 -28.31 1.11 1.19
CA LEU A 161 -28.62 -0.31 1.37
C LEU A 161 -29.44 -0.57 2.63
N ALA A 162 -29.20 0.17 3.72
CA ALA A 162 -30.00 0.08 4.93
C ALA A 162 -31.44 0.48 4.65
N THR A 163 -31.66 1.63 4.00
CA THR A 163 -32.98 2.08 3.55
C THR A 163 -33.64 1.04 2.64
N ALA A 164 -32.91 0.50 1.67
CA ALA A 164 -33.41 -0.54 0.77
C ALA A 164 -33.85 -1.81 1.51
N SER A 165 -33.12 -2.21 2.56
CA SER A 165 -33.42 -3.38 3.38
C SER A 165 -34.67 -3.17 4.24
N ILE A 166 -34.79 -1.99 4.85
CA ILE A 166 -35.86 -1.68 5.80
C ILE A 166 -37.17 -1.35 5.08
N GLU A 167 -37.12 -0.51 4.04
CA GLU A 167 -38.31 0.01 3.36
C GLU A 167 -38.75 -0.87 2.18
N GLY A 168 -37.90 -1.82 1.76
CA GLY A 168 -38.14 -2.69 0.60
C GLY A 168 -38.22 -1.94 -0.74
N ARG A 169 -37.89 -0.65 -0.74
CA ARG A 169 -37.91 0.24 -1.92
C ARG A 169 -36.61 1.03 -1.93
N PHE A 170 -36.00 1.13 -3.10
CA PHE A 170 -34.80 1.94 -3.27
C PHE A 170 -34.70 2.44 -4.70
N SER A 171 -34.06 3.59 -4.86
CA SER A 171 -33.72 4.10 -6.19
C SER A 171 -32.54 3.31 -6.73
N MET A 172 -32.82 2.41 -7.68
CA MET A 172 -31.78 1.72 -8.45
C MET A 172 -30.82 2.71 -9.13
N GLU A 173 -31.35 3.86 -9.53
CA GLU A 173 -30.57 4.95 -10.13
C GLU A 173 -29.58 5.53 -9.11
N SER A 174 -30.01 5.81 -7.88
CA SER A 174 -29.13 6.26 -6.79
C SER A 174 -27.98 5.28 -6.53
N LEU A 175 -28.26 3.97 -6.42
CA LEU A 175 -27.19 2.97 -6.24
C LEU A 175 -26.22 2.92 -7.42
N LYS A 176 -26.72 3.09 -8.65
CA LYS A 176 -25.89 3.14 -9.87
C LYS A 176 -25.01 4.38 -9.91
N ASP A 177 -25.53 5.52 -9.46
CA ASP A 177 -24.78 6.77 -9.38
C ASP A 177 -23.68 6.68 -8.35
N ILE A 178 -23.99 6.23 -7.13
CA ILE A 178 -23.00 6.04 -6.06
C ILE A 178 -21.90 5.07 -6.52
N LYS A 179 -22.28 3.92 -7.13
CA LYS A 179 -21.34 2.99 -7.76
C LYS A 179 -20.44 3.69 -8.80
N THR A 180 -21.01 4.52 -9.65
CA THR A 180 -20.27 5.24 -10.69
C THR A 180 -19.27 6.22 -10.08
N TYR A 181 -19.65 6.93 -9.02
CA TYR A 181 -18.75 7.80 -8.27
C TYR A 181 -17.63 7.01 -7.57
N HIS A 182 -17.97 5.90 -6.90
CA HIS A 182 -16.99 5.05 -6.22
C HIS A 182 -15.94 4.49 -7.22
N ASN A 183 -16.40 4.03 -8.40
CA ASN A 183 -15.51 3.58 -9.47
C ASN A 183 -14.61 4.70 -10.02
N LYS A 184 -15.11 5.93 -10.13
CA LYS A 184 -14.30 7.10 -10.54
C LYS A 184 -13.21 7.38 -9.50
N VAL A 185 -13.51 7.29 -8.21
CA VAL A 185 -12.52 7.44 -7.14
C VAL A 185 -11.48 6.33 -7.21
N LYS A 186 -11.91 5.07 -7.35
CA LYS A 186 -11.00 3.94 -7.56
C LYS A 186 -10.07 4.17 -8.75
N LYS A 187 -10.61 4.61 -9.89
CA LYS A 187 -9.79 4.88 -11.08
C LYS A 187 -8.74 5.96 -10.80
N LYS A 188 -9.10 7.05 -10.12
CA LYS A 188 -8.15 8.09 -9.72
C LYS A 188 -7.05 7.55 -8.79
N GLN A 189 -7.41 6.67 -7.86
CA GLN A 189 -6.45 6.00 -6.97
C GLN A 189 -5.52 5.07 -7.77
N ASP A 190 -6.06 4.24 -8.66
CA ASP A 190 -5.27 3.37 -9.53
C ASP A 190 -4.30 4.20 -10.41
N ASP A 191 -4.76 5.30 -11.00
CA ASP A 191 -3.92 6.22 -11.80
C ASP A 191 -2.83 6.90 -10.96
N PHE A 192 -3.12 7.25 -9.71
CA PHE A 192 -2.13 7.77 -8.77
C PHE A 192 -1.09 6.73 -8.37
N MET A 193 -1.51 5.49 -8.12
CA MET A 193 -0.61 4.38 -7.82
C MET A 193 0.28 4.02 -9.02
N ALA A 194 -0.28 4.04 -10.24
CA ALA A 194 0.47 3.82 -11.47
C ALA A 194 1.55 4.90 -11.68
N ARG A 195 1.24 6.17 -11.39
CA ARG A 195 2.24 7.27 -11.40
C ARG A 195 3.35 7.03 -10.39
N LYS A 196 3.02 6.61 -9.15
CA LYS A 196 4.03 6.25 -8.15
C LYS A 196 4.91 5.08 -8.58
N GLN A 197 4.34 4.09 -9.27
CA GLN A 197 5.10 2.96 -9.81
C GLN A 197 6.06 3.40 -10.92
N LYS A 198 5.66 4.34 -11.78
CA LYS A 198 6.54 4.96 -12.77
C LYS A 198 7.71 5.70 -12.11
N GLU A 199 7.45 6.46 -11.04
CA GLU A 199 8.52 7.11 -10.28
C GLU A 199 9.47 6.09 -9.61
N ALA A 200 8.95 4.96 -9.12
CA ALA A 200 9.78 3.88 -8.59
C ALA A 200 10.68 3.26 -9.67
N TYR A 201 10.18 3.13 -10.90
CA TYR A 201 10.97 2.69 -12.05
C TYR A 201 12.08 3.70 -12.39
N ASN A 202 11.75 5.00 -12.45
CA ASN A 202 12.72 6.06 -12.68
C ASN A 202 13.83 6.07 -11.63
N PHE A 203 13.46 5.89 -10.35
CA PHE A 203 14.44 5.79 -9.26
C PHE A 203 15.40 4.61 -9.46
N LYS A 204 14.87 3.42 -9.79
CA LYS A 204 15.71 2.25 -10.11
C LYS A 204 16.63 2.50 -11.30
N PHE A 205 16.12 3.17 -12.33
CA PHE A 205 16.89 3.52 -13.52
C PHE A 205 18.07 4.46 -13.19
N ILE A 206 17.84 5.49 -12.36
CA ILE A 206 18.89 6.41 -11.87
C ILE A 206 19.96 5.64 -11.09
N LEU A 207 19.57 4.73 -10.20
CA LEU A 207 20.53 3.88 -9.48
C LEU A 207 21.33 2.98 -10.43
N THR A 208 20.68 2.34 -11.40
CA THR A 208 21.38 1.50 -12.37
C THR A 208 22.40 2.30 -13.19
N ILE A 209 22.03 3.48 -13.69
CA ILE A 209 22.97 4.36 -14.41
C ILE A 209 24.11 4.78 -13.49
N GLY A 210 23.82 5.17 -12.25
CA GLY A 210 24.85 5.56 -11.28
C GLY A 210 25.88 4.46 -11.07
N LEU A 211 25.43 3.21 -10.91
CA LEU A 211 26.32 2.05 -10.80
C LEU A 211 27.17 1.84 -12.06
N VAL A 212 26.54 1.90 -13.24
CA VAL A 212 27.24 1.74 -14.52
C VAL A 212 28.32 2.80 -14.72
N LEU A 213 28.06 4.05 -14.35
CA LEU A 213 29.03 5.14 -14.43
C LEU A 213 30.22 4.90 -13.48
N ILE A 214 29.98 4.47 -12.24
CA ILE A 214 31.06 4.15 -11.29
C ILE A 214 31.95 3.02 -11.84
N LEU A 215 31.33 1.97 -12.39
CA LEU A 215 32.06 0.86 -13.00
C LEU A 215 32.84 1.31 -14.25
N ALA A 216 32.23 2.11 -15.13
CA ALA A 216 32.89 2.64 -16.32
C ALA A 216 34.14 3.48 -15.97
N ILE A 217 34.06 4.32 -14.94
CA ILE A 217 35.21 5.08 -14.44
C ILE A 217 36.27 4.12 -13.88
N THR A 218 35.87 3.13 -13.08
CA THR A 218 36.81 2.14 -12.52
C THR A 218 37.58 1.41 -13.63
N PHE A 219 36.88 0.96 -14.67
CA PHE A 219 37.51 0.26 -15.81
C PHE A 219 38.35 1.18 -16.68
N SER A 220 37.91 2.42 -16.92
CA SER A 220 38.63 3.39 -17.75
C SER A 220 39.98 3.79 -17.15
N PHE A 221 40.05 3.98 -15.84
CA PHE A 221 41.30 4.33 -15.15
C PHE A 221 42.22 3.13 -14.91
N GLY A 222 41.72 1.90 -15.04
CA GLY A 222 42.42 0.70 -14.59
C GLY A 222 42.25 0.48 -13.08
N TRP A 223 42.06 -0.78 -12.69
CA TRP A 223 41.65 -1.18 -11.34
C TRP A 223 42.63 -0.69 -10.26
N ASP A 224 43.93 -0.92 -10.45
CA ASP A 224 44.97 -0.56 -9.49
C ASP A 224 45.10 0.96 -9.32
N GLN A 225 44.95 1.69 -10.40
CA GLN A 225 45.04 3.15 -10.40
C GLN A 225 43.81 3.79 -9.75
N PHE A 226 42.61 3.25 -10.00
CA PHE A 226 41.40 3.67 -9.29
C PHE A 226 41.50 3.42 -7.78
N LEU A 227 42.00 2.26 -7.36
CA LEU A 227 42.16 1.91 -5.94
C LEU A 227 43.16 2.80 -5.22
N SER A 228 44.32 3.00 -5.80
CA SER A 228 45.44 3.75 -5.19
C SER A 228 45.23 5.27 -5.24
N VAL A 229 44.63 5.80 -6.29
CA VAL A 229 44.47 7.26 -6.50
C VAL A 229 43.12 7.76 -5.98
N TYR A 230 42.05 6.96 -6.04
CA TYR A 230 40.70 7.39 -5.68
C TYR A 230 40.17 6.67 -4.45
N ALA A 231 39.87 5.36 -4.53
CA ALA A 231 39.06 4.66 -3.53
C ALA A 231 39.68 4.61 -2.12
N ARG A 232 41.01 4.56 -2.02
CA ARG A 232 41.73 4.51 -0.74
C ARG A 232 42.29 5.88 -0.30
N ASN A 233 42.00 6.95 -1.04
CA ASN A 233 42.45 8.29 -0.70
C ASN A 233 41.37 9.11 0.02
N PRO A 234 41.77 10.03 0.92
CA PRO A 234 40.83 10.89 1.65
C PRO A 234 39.89 11.69 0.73
N ILE A 235 40.38 12.15 -0.42
CA ILE A 235 39.58 12.88 -1.42
C ILE A 235 38.47 11.98 -1.99
N GLY A 236 38.80 10.72 -2.30
CA GLY A 236 37.82 9.74 -2.76
C GLY A 236 36.79 9.41 -1.67
N TRP A 237 37.22 9.35 -0.40
CA TRP A 237 36.30 9.12 0.72
C TRP A 237 35.29 10.25 0.90
N ILE A 238 35.74 11.50 0.84
CA ILE A 238 34.87 12.66 0.97
C ILE A 238 33.85 12.69 -0.17
N THR A 239 34.32 12.58 -1.42
CA THR A 239 33.45 12.63 -2.61
C THR A 239 32.45 11.46 -2.63
N SER A 240 32.89 10.25 -2.31
CA SER A 240 32.02 9.07 -2.21
C SER A 240 30.99 9.20 -1.08
N SER A 241 31.38 9.77 0.06
CA SER A 241 30.46 10.02 1.18
C SER A 241 29.39 11.04 0.82
N ILE A 242 29.77 12.12 0.15
CA ILE A 242 28.82 13.13 -0.35
C ILE A 242 27.83 12.50 -1.33
N TYR A 243 28.33 11.68 -2.27
CA TYR A 243 27.48 10.97 -3.23
C TYR A 243 26.46 10.05 -2.54
N LEU A 244 26.89 9.25 -1.56
CA LEU A 244 26.00 8.39 -0.78
C LEU A 244 24.96 9.19 0.00
N LEU A 245 25.33 10.34 0.57
CA LEU A 245 24.39 11.23 1.26
C LEU A 245 23.33 11.80 0.31
N ILE A 246 23.73 12.22 -0.90
CA ILE A 246 22.79 12.72 -1.92
C ILE A 246 21.80 11.63 -2.33
N ILE A 247 22.27 10.42 -2.63
CA ILE A 247 21.40 9.30 -2.98
C ILE A 247 20.47 8.92 -1.83
N SER A 248 21.00 8.89 -0.60
CA SER A 248 20.19 8.59 0.58
C SER A 248 19.11 9.65 0.80
N GLY A 249 19.45 10.93 0.63
CA GLY A 249 18.49 12.03 0.69
C GLY A 249 17.41 11.93 -0.40
N TYR A 250 17.82 11.64 -1.64
CA TYR A 250 16.89 11.42 -2.75
C TYR A 250 15.96 10.22 -2.50
N PHE A 251 16.49 9.12 -1.98
CA PHE A 251 15.71 7.95 -1.58
C PHE A 251 14.70 8.27 -0.48
N LEU A 252 15.09 8.99 0.56
CA LEU A 252 14.20 9.40 1.63
C LEU A 252 13.07 10.32 1.12
N ALA A 253 13.40 11.27 0.24
CA ALA A 253 12.42 12.15 -0.39
C ALA A 253 11.44 11.37 -1.28
N PHE A 254 11.95 10.49 -2.13
CA PHE A 254 11.15 9.57 -2.95
C PHE A 254 10.21 8.73 -2.09
N ARG A 255 10.74 8.16 -1.00
CA ARG A 255 9.98 7.30 -0.10
C ARG A 255 8.87 8.05 0.63
N ASN A 256 9.14 9.28 1.09
CA ASN A 256 8.11 10.11 1.72
C ASN A 256 6.95 10.38 0.76
N LYS A 257 7.24 10.65 -0.52
CA LYS A 257 6.21 10.81 -1.57
C LYS A 257 5.48 9.50 -1.89
N LEU A 258 6.19 8.38 -1.84
CA LEU A 258 5.62 7.06 -2.13
C LEU A 258 4.63 6.62 -1.04
N VAL A 259 4.89 6.97 0.22
CA VAL A 259 4.08 6.59 1.39
C VAL A 259 2.95 7.59 1.68
N ASP A 260 3.02 8.81 1.15
CA ASP A 260 1.91 9.78 1.24
C ASP A 260 0.77 9.36 0.29
N ASP A 261 -0.13 8.49 0.77
CA ASP A 261 -1.29 7.97 0.03
C ASP A 261 -2.57 8.78 0.23
N ASN A 262 -2.48 9.93 0.91
CA ASN A 262 -3.61 10.83 1.07
C ASN A 262 -3.94 11.55 -0.24
N ILE A 263 -4.78 10.92 -1.05
CA ILE A 263 -5.44 11.54 -2.21
C ILE A 263 -6.68 12.33 -1.74
N MET A 264 -7.26 11.95 -0.59
CA MET A 264 -8.55 12.44 -0.10
C MET A 264 -8.44 13.51 1.00
N GLU A 265 -7.30 13.62 1.69
CA GLU A 265 -7.07 14.77 2.58
C GLU A 265 -6.59 15.96 1.74
N VAL A 266 -7.49 16.90 1.48
CA VAL A 266 -7.10 18.26 1.11
C VAL A 266 -6.20 18.77 2.22
N LYS A 267 -4.90 18.92 1.95
CA LYS A 267 -4.00 19.68 2.82
C LYS A 267 -4.48 21.14 2.75
N VAL A 268 -5.31 21.53 3.71
CA VAL A 268 -5.54 22.94 4.04
C VAL A 268 -4.30 23.47 4.74
#